data_AF-F8N1C9-F1
#
_entry.id   AF-F8N1C9-F1
#
_cell.length_a   1.000
_cell.length_b   1.000
_cell.length_c   1.000
_cell.angle_alpha   90.00
_cell.angle_beta   90.00
_cell.angle_gamma   90.00
#
_symmetry.space_group_name_H-M   'P 1'
#
loop_
_entity.id
_entity.type
_entity.pdbx_description
1 polymer ?
#
loop_
_entity_poly.entity_id
_entity_poly.type
_entity_poly.pdbx_seq_one_letter_code
_entity_poly.pdbx_strand_id
1 'polypeptide(L)'
;MFVLPTEPPTALACDVTGKVFTLPIESIVDGNPATAEPHDVRQVWMANKIVGTENYRFKGHHGKYLSCDKIGLFTANSDAITSLESFTIIPTFDTPGTFQIQTLRETFLTVRASKSSKANAAPEVRGDATEISFDSTLRIRMQARFKPRIKASKEEKAREKISRRELEEAVGRRLEEDEVKKLKRARREGNYHEVMLDLKVKGKHDKYG
;
A
#
# COMPACT_ATOMS: atom_id res chain seq x y z
N MET A 1 -8.71 1.01 4.83
CA MET A 1 -9.83 0.10 5.13
C MET A 1 -9.24 -1.26 5.45
N PHE A 2 -9.67 -1.87 6.56
CA PHE A 2 -9.34 -3.27 6.88
C PHE A 2 -10.47 -4.14 6.36
N VAL A 3 -10.16 -5.09 5.48
CA VAL A 3 -11.10 -6.06 4.94
C VAL A 3 -10.89 -7.37 5.70
N LEU A 4 -11.91 -7.76 6.44
CA LEU A 4 -11.90 -8.87 7.37
C LEU A 4 -12.19 -10.21 6.66
N PRO A 5 -11.63 -11.32 7.15
CA PRO A 5 -11.82 -12.65 6.56
C PRO A 5 -13.19 -13.25 6.95
N THR A 6 -14.27 -12.58 6.56
CA THR A 6 -15.65 -13.04 6.80
C THR A 6 -16.34 -13.43 5.50
N GLU A 7 -17.42 -14.18 5.61
CA GLU A 7 -18.26 -14.55 4.48
C GLU A 7 -19.73 -14.12 4.75
N PRO A 8 -20.27 -13.13 4.01
CA PRO A 8 -19.58 -12.30 3.01
C PRO A 8 -18.52 -11.35 3.62
N PRO A 9 -17.59 -10.80 2.82
CA PRO A 9 -16.54 -9.90 3.30
C PRO A 9 -17.09 -8.65 4.00
N THR A 10 -16.56 -8.37 5.19
CA THR A 10 -16.88 -7.18 5.98
C THR A 10 -15.63 -6.31 6.18
N ALA A 11 -15.84 -5.04 6.48
CA ALA A 11 -14.79 -4.12 6.87
C ALA A 11 -14.82 -3.85 8.38
N LEU A 12 -13.64 -3.60 8.97
CA LEU A 12 -13.55 -3.03 10.31
C LEU A 12 -14.09 -1.60 10.27
N ALA A 13 -15.15 -1.34 11.02
CA ALA A 13 -15.80 -0.04 11.06
C ALA A 13 -15.95 0.47 12.49
N CYS A 14 -16.16 1.79 12.63
CA CYS A 14 -16.56 2.40 13.88
C CYS A 14 -17.65 3.46 13.68
N ASP A 15 -18.49 3.65 14.68
CA ASP A 15 -19.46 4.75 14.69
C ASP A 15 -18.93 5.96 15.49
N VAL A 16 -19.73 7.03 15.54
CA VAL A 16 -19.40 8.27 16.24
C VAL A 16 -19.28 8.11 17.75
N THR A 17 -19.84 7.04 18.33
CA THR A 17 -19.71 6.70 19.76
C THR A 17 -18.46 5.85 20.04
N GLY A 18 -17.66 5.59 19.00
CA GLY A 18 -16.46 4.77 19.04
C GLY A 18 -16.73 3.29 19.25
N LYS A 19 -17.95 2.81 19.03
CA LYS A 19 -18.20 1.38 18.96
C LYS A 19 -17.56 0.82 17.70
N VAL A 20 -16.76 -0.23 17.84
CA VAL A 20 -16.13 -0.94 16.72
C VAL A 20 -16.97 -2.17 16.36
N PHE A 21 -17.17 -2.41 15.07
CA PHE A 21 -18.00 -3.50 14.56
C PHE A 21 -17.60 -3.91 13.14
N THR A 22 -18.19 -5.00 12.65
CA THR A 22 -18.07 -5.45 11.25
C THR A 22 -19.17 -4.83 10.40
N LEU A 23 -18.81 -4.23 9.26
CA LEU A 23 -19.76 -3.64 8.32
C LEU A 23 -19.63 -4.33 6.95
N PRO A 24 -20.70 -4.89 6.34
CA PRO A 24 -20.64 -5.50 5.02
C PRO A 24 -20.02 -4.57 3.96
N ILE A 25 -19.30 -5.15 3.00
CA ILE A 25 -18.69 -4.42 1.89
C ILE A 25 -19.57 -4.53 0.64
N GLU A 26 -20.19 -3.43 0.23
CA GLU A 26 -21.01 -3.37 -0.99
C GLU A 26 -20.16 -3.13 -2.25
N SER A 27 -19.16 -2.26 -2.16
CA SER A 27 -18.27 -1.93 -3.27
C SER A 27 -17.15 -2.98 -3.41
N ILE A 28 -17.53 -4.17 -3.90
CA ILE A 28 -16.66 -5.32 -4.12
C ILE A 28 -17.04 -6.03 -5.43
N VAL A 29 -16.05 -6.33 -6.27
CA VAL A 29 -16.27 -7.00 -7.56
C VAL A 29 -16.23 -8.51 -7.34
N ASP A 30 -17.29 -9.21 -7.74
CA ASP A 30 -17.42 -10.67 -7.66
C ASP A 30 -17.11 -11.25 -6.27
N GLY A 31 -17.38 -10.48 -5.20
CA GLY A 31 -17.04 -10.87 -3.83
C GLY A 31 -15.54 -10.96 -3.54
N ASN A 32 -14.65 -10.55 -4.46
CA ASN A 32 -13.21 -10.62 -4.31
C ASN A 32 -12.68 -9.56 -3.35
N PRO A 33 -12.15 -9.94 -2.15
CA PRO A 33 -11.67 -8.99 -1.15
C PRO A 33 -10.50 -8.09 -1.63
N ALA A 34 -9.78 -8.49 -2.68
CA ALA A 34 -8.70 -7.69 -3.26
C ALA A 34 -9.20 -6.50 -4.09
N THR A 35 -10.48 -6.47 -4.44
CA THR A 35 -11.12 -5.38 -5.19
C THR A 35 -11.93 -4.43 -4.31
N ALA A 36 -12.08 -4.76 -3.02
CA ALA A 36 -12.90 -4.00 -2.10
C ALA A 36 -12.45 -2.54 -1.97
N GLU A 37 -13.44 -1.64 -2.04
CA GLU A 37 -13.30 -0.21 -1.80
C GLU A 37 -14.26 0.26 -0.70
N PRO A 38 -13.87 1.25 0.12
CA PRO A 38 -14.76 1.78 1.15
C PRO A 38 -15.92 2.54 0.50
N HIS A 39 -17.15 2.16 0.84
CA HIS A 39 -18.38 2.85 0.42
C HIS A 39 -19.03 3.64 1.56
N ASP A 40 -18.59 3.39 2.80
CA ASP A 40 -19.03 4.12 3.99
C ASP A 40 -17.82 4.72 4.72
N VAL A 41 -17.94 5.97 5.17
CA VAL A 41 -16.88 6.69 5.88
C VAL A 41 -16.44 5.96 7.16
N ARG A 42 -17.34 5.19 7.78
CA ARG A 42 -17.09 4.40 8.99
C ARG A 42 -16.05 3.28 8.78
N GLN A 43 -15.80 2.88 7.53
CA GLN A 43 -14.81 1.86 7.13
C GLN A 43 -13.40 2.44 6.95
N VAL A 44 -13.28 3.77 7.02
CA VAL A 44 -12.05 4.49 6.73
C VAL A 44 -11.27 4.75 8.03
N TRP A 45 -9.99 4.39 7.98
CA TRP A 45 -9.03 4.59 9.05
C TRP A 45 -7.80 5.31 8.50
N MET A 46 -7.35 6.35 9.21
CA MET A 46 -6.09 7.01 8.94
C MET A 46 -4.97 6.29 9.70
N ALA A 47 -4.02 5.71 8.96
CA ALA A 47 -2.91 4.96 9.51
C ALA A 47 -1.64 5.80 9.56
N ASN A 48 -1.02 5.92 10.74
CA ASN A 48 0.23 6.67 10.91
C ASN A 48 1.21 5.86 11.75
N LYS A 49 2.48 5.81 11.33
CA LYS A 49 3.58 5.27 12.14
C LYS A 49 3.79 6.14 13.39
N ILE A 50 4.04 5.51 14.53
CA ILE A 50 4.37 6.16 15.79
C ILE A 50 5.88 6.46 15.79
N VAL A 51 6.23 7.73 15.97
CA VAL A 51 7.63 8.19 15.89
C VAL A 51 8.48 7.45 16.93
N GLY A 52 9.66 7.00 16.52
CA GLY A 52 10.59 6.26 17.38
C GLY A 52 10.26 4.79 17.57
N THR A 53 9.23 4.25 16.90
CA THR A 53 8.85 2.83 16.99
C THR A 53 8.49 2.27 15.61
N GLU A 54 8.34 0.95 15.49
CA GLU A 54 7.75 0.28 14.32
C GLU A 54 6.22 0.13 14.40
N ASN A 55 5.60 0.74 15.41
CA ASN A 55 4.17 0.62 15.66
C ASN A 55 3.37 1.64 14.84
N TYR A 56 2.11 1.29 14.58
CA TYR A 56 1.14 2.11 13.89
C TYR A 56 -0.04 2.42 14.81
N ARG A 57 -0.65 3.58 14.57
CA ARG A 57 -1.94 3.97 15.14
C ARG A 57 -2.96 4.15 14.03
N PHE A 58 -4.23 3.91 14.36
CA PHE A 58 -5.33 4.05 13.42
C PHE A 58 -6.37 5.01 13.97
N LYS A 59 -6.62 6.10 13.25
CA LYS A 59 -7.61 7.12 13.63
C LYS A 59 -8.88 6.94 12.79
N GLY A 60 -10.03 6.79 13.44
CA GLY A 60 -11.33 6.70 12.78
C GLY A 60 -11.77 8.04 12.19
N HIS A 61 -12.84 7.99 11.39
CA HIS A 61 -13.41 9.17 10.73
C HIS A 61 -13.84 10.29 11.69
N HIS A 62 -14.29 9.94 12.90
CA HIS A 62 -14.70 10.87 13.96
C HIS A 62 -13.53 11.37 14.82
N GLY A 63 -12.30 11.04 14.43
CA GLY A 63 -11.10 11.62 15.00
C GLY A 63 -10.59 10.97 16.29
N LYS A 64 -11.09 9.80 16.66
CA LYS A 64 -10.59 9.01 17.80
C LYS A 64 -9.73 7.84 17.32
N TYR A 65 -8.84 7.35 18.18
CA TYR A 65 -7.95 6.22 17.87
C TYR A 65 -8.60 4.88 18.19
N LEU A 66 -8.39 3.90 17.29
CA LEU A 66 -8.65 2.49 17.56
C LEU A 66 -7.79 2.05 18.73
N SER A 67 -8.41 1.44 19.72
CA SER A 67 -7.77 0.87 20.90
C SER A 67 -8.20 -0.57 21.11
N CYS A 68 -7.33 -1.39 21.68
CA CYS A 68 -7.65 -2.74 22.12
C CYS A 68 -7.32 -2.87 23.61
N ASP A 69 -8.32 -3.19 24.42
CA ASP A 69 -8.14 -3.35 25.86
C ASP A 69 -7.55 -4.72 26.23
N LYS A 70 -7.28 -4.91 27.53
CA LYS A 70 -6.66 -6.14 28.06
C LYS A 70 -7.51 -7.40 27.85
N ILE A 71 -8.83 -7.25 27.72
CA ILE A 71 -9.73 -8.38 27.48
C ILE A 71 -9.95 -8.61 25.99
N GLY A 72 -9.32 -7.85 25.09
CA GLY A 72 -9.45 -8.00 23.64
C GLY A 72 -10.67 -7.33 23.02
N LEU A 73 -11.27 -6.34 23.69
CA LEU A 73 -12.34 -5.54 23.11
C LEU A 73 -11.73 -4.36 22.34
N PHE A 74 -12.19 -4.17 21.09
CA PHE A 74 -11.85 -3.01 20.30
C PHE A 74 -12.84 -1.86 20.53
N THR A 75 -12.32 -0.65 20.70
CA THR A 75 -13.10 0.60 20.73
C THR A 75 -12.37 1.69 19.97
N ALA A 76 -13.04 2.81 19.70
CA ALA A 76 -12.47 3.98 19.06
C ALA A 76 -12.88 5.25 19.80
N ASN A 77 -12.53 5.35 21.09
CA ASN A 77 -12.90 6.47 21.96
C ASN A 77 -11.73 7.31 22.44
N SER A 78 -10.49 6.86 22.23
CA SER A 78 -9.31 7.51 22.78
C SER A 78 -8.85 8.70 21.95
N ASP A 79 -8.55 9.81 22.62
CA ASP A 79 -7.86 10.98 22.03
C ASP A 79 -6.34 10.87 22.10
N ALA A 80 -5.84 10.03 23.00
CA ALA A 80 -4.43 9.85 23.27
C ALA A 80 -3.93 8.52 22.71
N ILE A 81 -2.63 8.48 22.39
CA ILE A 81 -1.98 7.25 21.93
C ILE A 81 -1.21 6.69 23.11
N THR A 82 -1.61 5.51 23.56
CA THR A 82 -0.91 4.71 24.55
C THR A 82 -0.53 3.36 23.96
N SER A 83 -0.14 2.40 24.80
CA SER A 83 0.07 1.02 24.37
C SER A 83 -1.20 0.34 23.85
N LEU A 84 -2.40 0.83 24.22
CA LEU A 84 -3.67 0.26 23.77
C LEU A 84 -4.02 0.65 22.32
N GLU A 85 -3.53 1.81 21.85
CA GLU A 85 -3.76 2.35 20.49
C GLU A 85 -2.60 2.08 19.52
N SER A 86 -1.62 1.27 19.96
CA SER A 86 -0.40 0.97 19.23
C SER A 86 -0.42 -0.48 18.72
N PHE A 87 -0.17 -0.67 17.42
CA PHE A 87 -0.24 -1.97 16.77
C PHE A 87 0.93 -2.24 15.83
N THR A 88 1.33 -3.49 15.74
CA THR A 88 2.28 -3.98 14.73
C THR A 88 1.52 -4.54 13.54
N ILE A 89 1.93 -4.19 12.32
CA ILE A 89 1.37 -4.74 11.09
C ILE A 89 2.36 -5.77 10.55
N ILE A 90 1.96 -7.04 10.52
CA ILE A 90 2.83 -8.15 10.11
C ILE A 90 2.32 -8.68 8.76
N PRO A 91 3.11 -8.63 7.67
CA PRO A 91 2.71 -9.25 6.40
C PRO A 91 2.67 -10.78 6.54
N THR A 92 1.66 -11.41 5.95
CA THR A 92 1.57 -12.87 5.91
C THR A 92 2.38 -13.39 4.72
N PHE A 93 3.33 -14.28 4.96
CA PHE A 93 4.22 -14.80 3.91
C PHE A 93 3.50 -15.66 2.88
N ASP A 94 2.61 -16.55 3.33
CA ASP A 94 1.97 -17.54 2.46
C ASP A 94 0.81 -16.98 1.64
N THR A 95 0.24 -15.84 2.06
CA THR A 95 -0.91 -15.23 1.39
C THR A 95 -0.62 -13.75 1.07
N PRO A 96 -0.04 -13.46 -0.12
CA PRO A 96 0.30 -12.12 -0.52
C PRO A 96 -0.87 -11.12 -0.41
N GLY A 97 -0.57 -9.93 0.10
CA GLY A 97 -1.55 -8.86 0.28
C GLY A 97 -2.43 -8.99 1.53
N THR A 98 -2.16 -9.99 2.39
CA THR A 98 -2.79 -10.12 3.71
C THR A 98 -1.80 -9.82 4.83
N PHE A 99 -2.34 -9.46 6.00
CA PHE A 99 -1.61 -8.96 7.14
C PHE A 99 -2.28 -9.44 8.44
N GLN A 100 -1.47 -9.55 9.48
CA GLN A 100 -1.91 -9.66 10.86
C GLN A 100 -1.77 -8.30 11.54
N ILE A 101 -2.72 -7.95 12.41
CA ILE A 101 -2.63 -6.76 13.26
C ILE A 101 -2.40 -7.24 14.69
N GLN A 102 -1.20 -7.03 15.20
CA GLN A 102 -0.79 -7.47 16.52
C GLN A 102 -0.87 -6.30 17.51
N THR A 103 -1.41 -6.54 18.70
CA THR A 103 -1.35 -5.60 19.82
C THR A 103 0.02 -5.65 20.49
N LEU A 104 0.36 -4.66 21.32
CA LEU A 104 1.59 -4.72 22.13
C LEU A 104 1.57 -5.78 23.25
N ARG A 105 0.49 -6.56 23.36
CA ARG A 105 0.39 -7.74 24.25
C ARG A 105 0.57 -9.06 23.49
N GLU A 106 1.10 -8.99 22.27
CA GLU A 106 1.36 -10.14 21.41
C GLU A 106 0.11 -10.90 20.96
N THR A 107 -1.08 -10.33 21.16
CA THR A 107 -2.35 -10.87 20.65
C THR A 107 -2.74 -10.25 19.32
N PHE A 108 -3.60 -10.92 18.56
CA PHE A 108 -3.99 -10.53 17.21
C PHE A 108 -5.45 -10.07 17.12
N LEU A 109 -5.70 -9.11 16.23
CA LEU A 109 -7.04 -8.81 15.74
C LEU A 109 -7.57 -10.05 15.01
N THR A 110 -8.71 -10.54 15.43
CA THR A 110 -9.42 -11.69 14.88
C THR A 110 -10.91 -11.38 14.75
N VAL A 111 -11.59 -12.11 13.89
CA VAL A 111 -13.05 -12.11 13.83
C VAL A 111 -13.58 -13.42 14.37
N ARG A 112 -14.70 -13.38 15.09
CA ARG A 112 -15.40 -14.57 15.59
C ARG A 112 -16.85 -14.54 15.15
N ALA A 113 -17.45 -15.73 15.03
CA ALA A 113 -18.89 -15.85 14.90
C ALA A 113 -19.59 -15.09 16.03
N SER A 114 -20.73 -14.47 15.73
CA SER A 114 -21.50 -13.74 16.73
C SER A 114 -21.98 -14.67 17.83
N LYS A 115 -21.94 -14.22 19.10
CA LYS A 115 -22.58 -14.93 20.21
C LYS A 115 -24.07 -14.63 20.35
N SER A 116 -24.61 -13.74 19.51
CA SER A 116 -26.02 -13.35 19.56
C SER A 116 -26.92 -14.45 18.99
N SER A 117 -28.05 -14.71 19.66
CA SER A 117 -29.10 -15.61 19.16
C SER A 117 -29.93 -15.02 18.01
N LYS A 118 -29.65 -13.78 17.58
CA LYS A 118 -30.36 -13.16 16.46
C LYS A 118 -29.98 -13.83 15.15
N ALA A 119 -30.97 -14.08 14.31
CA ALA A 119 -30.73 -14.46 12.92
C ALA A 119 -29.87 -13.39 12.23
N ASN A 120 -28.83 -13.80 11.50
CA ASN A 120 -27.87 -12.94 10.80
C ASN A 120 -27.09 -11.96 11.69
N ALA A 121 -26.76 -12.38 12.92
CA ALA A 121 -25.93 -11.56 13.79
C ALA A 121 -24.52 -11.34 13.19
N ALA A 122 -24.09 -10.08 13.16
CA ALA A 122 -22.81 -9.70 12.59
C ALA A 122 -21.64 -10.33 13.37
N PRO A 123 -20.58 -10.79 12.70
CA PRO A 123 -19.38 -11.30 13.35
C PRO A 123 -18.77 -10.28 14.32
N GLU A 124 -18.17 -10.77 15.39
CA GLU A 124 -17.53 -9.95 16.43
C GLU A 124 -16.04 -9.77 16.15
N VAL A 125 -15.54 -8.54 16.27
CA VAL A 125 -14.10 -8.27 16.19
C VAL A 125 -13.48 -8.33 17.58
N ARG A 126 -12.39 -9.07 17.73
CA ARG A 126 -11.70 -9.31 19.01
C ARG A 126 -10.19 -9.19 18.84
N GLY A 127 -9.50 -8.78 19.90
CA GLY A 127 -8.05 -8.60 19.93
C GLY A 127 -7.34 -9.50 20.95
N ASP A 128 -7.96 -10.62 21.29
CA ASP A 128 -7.51 -11.59 22.31
C ASP A 128 -7.02 -12.92 21.70
N ALA A 129 -6.86 -13.03 20.38
CA ALA A 129 -6.29 -14.22 19.77
C ALA A 129 -4.78 -14.32 20.04
N THR A 130 -4.30 -15.46 20.52
CA THR A 130 -2.88 -15.70 20.82
C THR A 130 -2.12 -16.32 19.65
N GLU A 131 -2.84 -16.86 18.67
CA GLU A 131 -2.28 -17.54 17.51
C GLU A 131 -2.79 -16.90 16.23
N ILE A 132 -1.99 -16.98 15.18
CA ILE A 132 -2.38 -16.57 13.83
C ILE A 132 -3.26 -17.67 13.24
N SER A 133 -4.43 -17.30 12.73
CA SER A 133 -5.35 -18.19 12.05
C SER A 133 -5.92 -17.53 10.79
N PHE A 134 -6.80 -18.25 10.08
CA PHE A 134 -7.57 -17.66 8.99
C PHE A 134 -8.33 -16.41 9.45
N ASP A 135 -8.95 -16.46 10.64
CA ASP A 135 -9.78 -15.40 11.18
C ASP A 135 -9.03 -14.14 11.58
N SER A 136 -7.71 -14.21 11.77
CA SER A 136 -6.83 -13.05 12.02
C SER A 136 -6.17 -12.50 10.74
N THR A 137 -6.26 -13.23 9.63
CA THR A 137 -5.59 -12.92 8.36
C THR A 137 -6.44 -11.97 7.52
N LEU A 138 -6.20 -10.67 7.64
CA LEU A 138 -7.00 -9.62 6.99
C LEU A 138 -6.27 -8.94 5.83
N ARG A 139 -6.99 -8.20 4.99
CA ARG A 139 -6.39 -7.35 3.94
C ARG A 139 -6.44 -5.88 4.36
N ILE A 140 -5.40 -5.14 4.00
CA ILE A 140 -5.36 -3.68 4.18
C ILE A 140 -5.45 -3.01 2.81
N ARG A 141 -6.53 -2.25 2.60
CA ARG A 141 -6.76 -1.47 1.38
C ARG A 141 -6.47 0.01 1.63
N MET A 142 -5.67 0.59 0.74
CA MET A 142 -5.25 2.00 0.78
C MET A 142 -5.71 2.71 -0.50
N GLN A 143 -6.22 3.93 -0.37
CA GLN A 143 -6.61 4.74 -1.52
C GLN A 143 -5.40 4.97 -2.44
N ALA A 144 -5.62 4.88 -3.75
CA ALA A 144 -4.54 4.91 -4.76
C ALA A 144 -3.61 6.13 -4.61
N ARG A 145 -4.16 7.31 -4.30
CA ARG A 145 -3.39 8.56 -4.11
C ARG A 145 -2.42 8.52 -2.92
N PHE A 146 -2.64 7.65 -1.94
CA PHE A 146 -1.82 7.53 -0.74
C PHE A 146 -0.84 6.36 -0.79
N LYS A 147 -0.92 5.50 -1.83
CA LYS A 147 0.06 4.43 -2.02
C LYS A 147 1.46 5.06 -2.18
N PRO A 148 2.47 4.58 -1.44
CA PRO A 148 3.83 5.06 -1.59
C PRO A 148 4.25 4.94 -3.05
N ARG A 149 4.53 6.06 -3.70
CA ARG A 149 5.17 6.05 -5.02
C ARG A 149 6.61 5.60 -4.77
N ILE A 150 6.88 4.33 -5.03
CA ILE A 150 8.19 3.71 -4.81
C ILE A 150 9.25 4.62 -5.46
N LYS A 151 10.18 5.13 -4.64
CA LYS A 151 11.27 6.02 -5.09
C LYS A 151 12.16 5.38 -6.17
N ALA A 152 12.09 4.06 -6.34
CA ALA A 152 12.71 3.32 -7.44
C ALA A 152 12.41 3.94 -8.81
N SER A 153 11.19 4.42 -9.08
CA SER A 153 10.91 5.04 -10.38
C SER A 153 11.56 6.41 -10.57
N LYS A 154 12.03 7.07 -9.50
CA LYS A 154 12.86 8.27 -9.60
C LYS A 154 14.34 7.93 -9.84
N GLU A 155 14.86 6.87 -9.23
CA GLU A 155 16.24 6.40 -9.48
C GLU A 155 16.39 5.80 -10.88
N GLU A 156 15.40 5.04 -11.34
CA GLU A 156 15.36 4.47 -12.68
C GLU A 156 15.24 5.57 -13.75
N LYS A 157 14.34 6.55 -13.55
CA LYS A 157 14.26 7.76 -14.39
C LYS A 157 15.50 8.65 -14.32
N ALA A 158 16.24 8.64 -13.22
CA ALA A 158 17.52 9.34 -13.12
C ALA A 158 18.61 8.61 -13.91
N ARG A 159 18.64 7.27 -13.88
CA ARG A 159 19.51 6.43 -14.71
C ARG A 159 19.19 6.51 -16.21
N GLU A 160 17.96 6.85 -16.58
CA GLU A 160 17.55 7.08 -17.97
C GLU A 160 17.99 8.44 -18.54
N LYS A 161 18.29 9.43 -17.69
CA LYS A 161 18.68 10.77 -18.13
C LYS A 161 20.17 10.83 -18.49
N ILE A 162 20.48 10.46 -19.72
CA ILE A 162 21.78 10.75 -20.33
C ILE A 162 21.88 12.24 -20.73
N SER A 163 22.97 12.88 -20.36
CA SER A 163 23.31 14.26 -20.70
C SER A 163 23.76 14.39 -22.16
N ARG A 164 23.68 15.61 -22.71
CA ARG A 164 24.19 15.90 -24.07
C ARG A 164 25.68 15.56 -24.18
N ARG A 165 26.46 15.88 -23.15
CA ARG A 165 27.90 15.62 -23.09
C ARG A 165 28.21 14.12 -23.20
N GLU A 166 27.49 13.27 -22.49
CA GLU A 166 27.68 11.81 -22.57
C GLU A 166 27.27 11.25 -23.94
N LEU A 167 26.27 11.82 -24.60
CA LEU A 167 25.90 11.45 -25.98
C LEU A 167 26.99 11.85 -26.98
N GLU A 168 27.54 13.06 -26.84
CA GLU A 168 28.61 13.57 -27.69
C GLU A 168 29.92 12.78 -27.51
N GLU A 169 30.25 12.41 -26.26
CA GLU A 169 31.38 11.55 -25.93
C GLU A 169 31.20 10.13 -26.50
N ALA A 170 30.00 9.56 -26.37
CA ALA A 170 29.69 8.25 -26.92
C ALA A 170 29.78 8.22 -28.45
N VAL A 171 29.37 9.29 -29.14
CA VAL A 171 29.47 9.42 -30.60
C VAL A 171 30.87 9.86 -31.05
N GLY A 172 31.63 10.55 -30.19
CA GLY A 172 32.98 11.04 -30.48
C GLY A 172 33.02 12.36 -31.26
N ARG A 173 31.91 13.11 -31.30
CA ARG A 173 31.83 14.45 -31.90
C ARG A 173 30.71 15.28 -31.26
N ARG A 174 30.71 16.59 -31.50
CA ARG A 174 29.56 17.44 -31.16
C ARG A 174 28.34 17.01 -31.98
N LEU A 175 27.19 17.00 -31.31
CA LEU A 175 25.91 16.60 -31.86
C LEU A 175 25.02 17.82 -32.01
N GLU A 176 24.23 17.86 -33.06
CA GLU A 176 23.17 18.86 -33.22
C GLU A 176 21.94 18.52 -32.38
N GLU A 177 21.05 19.50 -32.17
CA GLU A 177 19.93 19.36 -31.25
C GLU A 177 18.93 18.27 -31.67
N ASP A 178 18.76 18.08 -32.98
CA ASP A 178 17.96 17.01 -33.59
C ASP A 178 18.61 15.63 -33.40
N GLU A 179 19.93 15.51 -33.51
CA GLU A 179 20.68 14.28 -33.27
C GLU A 179 20.61 13.85 -31.80
N VAL A 180 20.69 14.82 -30.87
CA VAL A 180 20.48 14.60 -29.43
C VAL A 180 19.06 14.11 -29.14
N LYS A 181 18.05 14.72 -29.77
CA LYS A 181 16.64 14.27 -29.64
C LYS A 181 16.45 12.86 -30.18
N LYS A 182 17.08 12.53 -31.32
CA LYS A 182 17.03 11.21 -31.95
C LYS A 182 17.63 10.13 -31.05
N LEU A 183 18.81 10.36 -30.45
CA LEU A 183 19.44 9.42 -29.53
C LEU A 183 18.66 9.22 -28.23
N LYS A 184 18.10 10.30 -27.65
CA LYS A 184 17.23 10.21 -26.46
C LYS A 184 15.91 9.50 -26.73
N ARG A 185 15.42 9.54 -27.97
CA ARG A 185 14.26 8.77 -28.42
C ARG A 185 14.63 7.30 -28.61
N ALA A 186 15.75 7.02 -29.27
CA ALA A 186 16.23 5.67 -29.53
C ALA A 186 16.51 4.86 -28.23
N ARG A 187 16.96 5.54 -27.16
CA ARG A 187 17.12 4.91 -25.84
C ARG A 187 15.80 4.51 -25.18
N ARG A 188 14.71 5.24 -25.46
CA ARG A 188 13.35 4.89 -24.99
C ARG A 188 12.72 3.78 -25.83
N GLU A 189 13.09 3.69 -27.11
CA GLU A 189 12.57 2.71 -28.07
C GLU A 189 13.43 1.43 -28.16
N GLY A 190 14.58 1.38 -27.48
CA GLY A 190 15.44 0.20 -27.38
C GLY A 190 16.48 0.03 -28.49
N ASN A 191 16.51 0.92 -29.49
CA ASN A 191 17.40 0.87 -30.66
C ASN A 191 18.59 1.86 -30.59
N TYR A 192 19.03 2.19 -29.37
CA TYR A 192 20.07 3.21 -29.14
C TYR A 192 21.41 2.94 -29.84
N HIS A 193 21.87 1.69 -29.83
CA HIS A 193 23.19 1.33 -30.38
C HIS A 193 23.23 1.43 -31.91
N GLU A 194 22.13 1.05 -32.58
CA GLU A 194 21.99 1.15 -34.04
C GLU A 194 22.03 2.62 -34.48
N VAL A 195 21.19 3.46 -33.86
CA VAL A 195 21.13 4.89 -34.17
C VAL A 195 22.44 5.61 -33.84
N MET A 196 23.16 5.17 -32.80
CA MET A 196 24.48 5.70 -32.48
C MET A 196 25.52 5.37 -33.56
N LEU A 197 25.54 4.13 -34.06
CA LEU A 197 26.45 3.71 -35.12
C LEU A 197 26.22 4.51 -36.40
N ASP A 198 24.97 4.74 -36.79
CA ASP A 198 24.62 5.55 -37.96
C ASP A 198 25.16 6.98 -37.84
N LEU A 199 25.04 7.60 -36.66
CA LEU A 199 25.53 8.95 -36.42
C LEU A 199 27.06 9.05 -36.40
N LYS A 200 27.75 7.97 -35.98
CA LYS A 200 29.21 7.85 -36.07
C LYS A 200 29.69 7.73 -37.51
N VAL A 201 29.02 6.92 -38.32
CA VAL A 201 29.36 6.72 -39.74
C VAL A 201 29.14 8.01 -40.53
N LYS A 202 28.00 8.70 -40.33
CA LYS A 202 27.69 9.97 -41.00
C LYS A 202 28.72 11.07 -40.73
N GLY A 203 29.41 11.04 -39.58
CA GLY A 203 30.48 11.98 -39.24
C GLY A 203 31.85 11.64 -39.86
N LYS A 204 32.04 10.39 -40.32
CA LYS A 204 33.25 9.92 -41.00
C LYS A 204 33.04 9.99 -42.52
N HIS A 205 32.88 11.19 -43.07
CA HIS A 205 33.10 11.35 -44.51
C HIS A 205 34.61 11.40 -44.77
N ASP A 206 35.07 10.41 -45.54
CA ASP A 206 36.45 10.24 -45.98
C ASP A 206 36.89 11.46 -46.81
N LYS A 207 38.07 12.00 -46.51
CA LYS A 207 38.60 13.26 -47.08
C LYS A 207 39.70 13.00 -48.10
N TYR A 208 39.57 11.91 -48.86
CA TYR A 208 40.39 11.63 -50.03
C TYR A 208 39.49 11.31 -51.23
N GLY A 209 39.18 12.39 -51.97
CA GLY A 209 38.63 12.43 -53.32
C GLY A 209 39.10 13.73 -53.96
#